data_AF-A0A7S6PVJ1-F1
#
_entry.id   AF-A0A7S6PVJ1-F1
#
_cell.length_a   1.000
_cell.length_b   1.000
_cell.length_c   1.000
_cell.angle_alpha   90.00
_cell.angle_beta   90.00
_cell.angle_gamma   90.00
#
_symmetry.space_group_name_H-M   'P 1'
#
loop_
_entity.id
_entity.type
_entity.pdbx_description
1 polymer ?
#
loop_
_entity_poly.entity_id
_entity_poly.type
_entity_poly.pdbx_seq_one_letter_code
_entity_poly.pdbx_strand_id
1 'polypeptide(L)'
;MNLIMAISTNIILSLVLISIAFWLPQLNTYTEKAGPYECGFDPMSSARLPFSMKFFLVAITFLLFDLEIALLLPLPWAMQSMTINMMLTISFLFLSILGLGLAYEWKQKGLEWTE
;
A
#
# COMPACT_ATOMS: atom_id res chain seq x y z
N MET A 1 -11.29 6.84 25.44
CA MET A 1 -12.63 7.26 24.99
C MET A 1 -12.56 8.33 23.88
N ASN A 2 -11.74 9.38 24.01
CA ASN A 2 -11.63 10.45 23.00
C ASN A 2 -11.23 9.96 21.59
N LEU A 3 -10.27 9.02 21.48
CA LEU A 3 -9.90 8.45 20.18
C LEU A 3 -11.04 7.67 19.54
N ILE A 4 -11.75 6.87 20.33
CA ILE A 4 -12.92 6.09 19.87
C ILE A 4 -14.01 7.04 19.40
N MET A 5 -14.27 8.12 20.15
CA MET A 5 -15.21 9.16 19.74
C MET A 5 -14.80 9.80 18.41
N ALA A 6 -13.53 10.20 18.24
CA ALA A 6 -13.04 10.81 17.00
C ALA A 6 -13.16 9.86 15.78
N ILE A 7 -12.81 8.59 15.95
CA ILE A 7 -12.96 7.58 14.88
C ILE A 7 -14.45 7.39 14.55
N SER A 8 -15.31 7.28 15.56
CA SER A 8 -16.75 7.12 15.36
C SER A 8 -17.37 8.32 14.64
N THR A 9 -16.97 9.55 14.97
CA THR A 9 -17.47 10.75 14.29
C THR A 9 -17.04 10.80 12.83
N ASN A 10 -15.80 10.38 12.52
CA ASN A 10 -15.31 10.34 11.14
C ASN A 10 -16.06 9.31 10.28
N ILE A 11 -16.34 8.13 10.85
CA ILE A 11 -17.11 7.07 10.17
C ILE A 11 -18.55 7.53 9.96
N ILE A 12 -19.17 8.14 10.97
CA ILE A 12 -20.55 8.66 10.85
C ILE A 12 -20.61 9.75 9.78
N LEU A 13 -19.64 10.67 9.77
CA LEU A 13 -19.58 11.73 8.77
C LEU A 13 -19.43 11.18 7.35
N SER A 14 -18.55 10.21 7.12
CA SER A 14 -18.37 9.60 5.80
C SER A 14 -19.62 8.85 5.34
N LEU A 15 -20.30 8.13 6.24
CA LEU A 15 -21.56 7.45 5.95
C LEU A 15 -22.69 8.44 5.62
N VAL A 16 -22.77 9.56 6.35
CA VAL A 16 -23.76 10.61 6.07
C VAL A 16 -23.50 11.23 4.69
N LEU A 17 -22.25 11.56 4.36
CA LEU A 17 -21.90 12.10 3.05
C LEU A 17 -22.21 11.11 1.91
N ILE A 18 -21.89 9.83 2.09
CA ILE A 18 -22.25 8.77 1.14
C ILE A 18 -23.76 8.67 0.98
N SER A 19 -24.53 8.71 2.08
CA SER A 19 -26.00 8.67 2.01
C SER A 19 -26.58 9.86 1.25
N ILE A 20 -26.06 11.07 1.49
CA ILE A 20 -26.49 12.26 0.76
C ILE A 20 -26.14 12.11 -0.73
N ALA A 21 -24.94 11.62 -1.06
CA ALA A 21 -24.50 11.44 -2.44
C ALA A 21 -25.36 10.43 -3.23
N PHE A 22 -25.87 9.38 -2.58
CA PHE A 22 -26.74 8.40 -3.24
C PHE A 22 -28.21 8.81 -3.30
N TRP A 23 -28.73 9.50 -2.28
CA TRP A 23 -30.16 9.76 -2.12
C TRP A 23 -30.62 11.15 -2.59
N LEU A 24 -29.72 12.14 -2.64
CA LEU A 24 -30.05 13.50 -3.06
C LEU A 24 -30.18 13.66 -4.60
N PRO A 25 -29.34 13.01 -5.44
CA PRO A 25 -29.47 13.13 -6.89
C PRO A 25 -30.67 12.36 -7.45
N GLN A 26 -31.27 12.89 -8.51
CA GLN A 26 -32.29 12.16 -9.26
C GLN A 26 -31.63 11.09 -10.16
N LEU A 27 -31.90 9.83 -9.84
CA LEU A 27 -31.34 8.68 -10.55
C LEU A 27 -32.22 8.35 -11.77
N ASN A 28 -31.66 8.52 -12.96
CA ASN A 28 -32.20 7.93 -14.19
C ASN A 28 -31.17 6.92 -14.72
N THR A 29 -31.49 5.63 -14.63
CA THR A 29 -30.62 4.50 -14.97
C THR A 29 -31.14 3.80 -16.24
N TYR A 30 -30.31 3.76 -17.28
CA TYR A 30 -30.54 3.01 -18.51
C TYR A 30 -29.23 2.33 -18.92
N THR A 31 -29.32 1.33 -19.81
CA THR A 31 -28.20 0.42 -20.16
C THR A 31 -26.93 1.17 -20.55
N GLU A 32 -27.03 2.17 -21.42
CA GLU A 32 -25.87 2.93 -21.90
C GLU A 32 -25.18 3.76 -20.80
N LYS A 33 -25.94 4.27 -19.83
CA LYS A 33 -25.38 5.04 -18.69
C LYS A 33 -24.73 4.14 -17.64
N ALA A 34 -25.15 2.87 -17.58
CA ALA A 34 -24.59 1.86 -16.70
C ALA A 34 -23.41 1.10 -17.34
N GLY A 35 -23.17 1.29 -18.65
CA GLY A 35 -22.07 0.66 -19.38
C GLY A 35 -20.70 1.22 -19.02
N PRO A 36 -19.62 0.47 -19.32
CA PRO A 36 -18.25 0.95 -19.15
C PRO A 36 -17.97 2.12 -20.12
N TYR A 37 -17.22 3.11 -19.64
CA TYR A 37 -16.82 4.26 -20.45
C TYR A 37 -15.44 4.03 -21.08
N GLU A 38 -15.38 3.89 -22.41
CA GLU A 38 -14.13 3.82 -23.19
C GLU A 38 -14.06 4.99 -24.17
N CYS A 39 -13.96 6.21 -23.64
CA CYS A 39 -13.83 7.46 -24.42
C CYS A 39 -14.98 7.69 -25.45
N GLY A 40 -16.18 7.19 -25.15
CA GLY A 40 -17.34 7.28 -26.04
C GLY A 40 -17.46 6.16 -27.08
N PHE A 41 -16.59 5.15 -27.01
CA PHE A 41 -16.64 3.95 -27.84
C PHE A 41 -17.06 2.73 -27.02
N ASP A 42 -17.55 1.70 -27.72
CA ASP A 42 -17.78 0.39 -27.12
C ASP A 42 -16.45 -0.29 -26.78
N PRO A 43 -16.37 -0.97 -25.64
CA PRO A 43 -15.11 -1.54 -25.20
C PRO A 43 -14.64 -2.65 -26.13
N MET A 44 -13.39 -2.55 -26.58
CA MET A 44 -12.80 -3.50 -27.52
C MET A 44 -12.50 -4.85 -26.86
N SER A 45 -12.27 -4.85 -25.54
CA SER A 45 -12.04 -6.06 -24.73
C SER A 45 -12.39 -5.81 -23.27
N SER A 46 -12.38 -6.86 -22.44
CA SER A 46 -12.59 -6.68 -21.00
C SER A 46 -11.43 -5.90 -20.36
N ALA A 47 -11.75 -4.96 -19.46
CA ALA A 47 -10.76 -4.24 -18.65
C ALA A 47 -9.90 -5.15 -17.73
N ARG A 48 -10.27 -6.43 -17.58
CA ARG A 48 -9.49 -7.43 -16.86
C ARG A 48 -8.38 -7.96 -17.76
N LEU A 49 -7.28 -7.22 -17.80
CA LEU A 49 -6.08 -7.56 -18.56
C LEU A 49 -5.15 -8.48 -17.74
N PRO A 50 -4.32 -9.31 -18.40
CA PRO A 50 -3.25 -10.02 -17.71
C PRO A 50 -2.31 -9.01 -17.03
N PHE A 51 -2.05 -9.25 -15.74
CA PHE A 51 -1.23 -8.38 -14.91
C PHE A 51 0.26 -8.57 -15.20
N SER A 52 1.04 -7.49 -15.14
CA SER A 52 2.48 -7.59 -15.38
C SER A 52 3.19 -8.27 -14.20
N MET A 53 4.06 -9.23 -14.49
CA MET A 53 4.85 -9.93 -13.46
C MET A 53 5.79 -8.98 -12.70
N LYS A 54 6.15 -7.83 -13.28
CA LYS A 54 7.03 -6.85 -12.65
C LYS A 54 6.36 -6.17 -11.46
N PHE A 55 5.09 -5.77 -11.59
CA PHE A 55 4.34 -5.23 -10.44
C PHE A 55 4.16 -6.27 -9.33
N PHE A 56 4.05 -7.54 -9.69
CA PHE A 56 3.99 -8.62 -8.71
C PHE A 56 5.31 -8.78 -7.95
N LEU A 57 6.46 -8.70 -8.63
CA LEU A 57 7.78 -8.75 -7.99
C LEU A 57 7.97 -7.58 -7.01
N VAL A 58 7.58 -6.37 -7.40
CA VAL A 58 7.59 -5.18 -6.53
C VAL A 58 6.69 -5.38 -5.30
N ALA A 59 5.52 -6.02 -5.45
CA ALA A 59 4.64 -6.29 -4.31
C ALA A 59 5.26 -7.28 -3.30
N ILE A 60 5.97 -8.31 -3.77
CA ILE A 60 6.69 -9.24 -2.90
C ILE A 60 7.82 -8.52 -2.16
N THR A 61 8.59 -7.70 -2.86
CA THR A 61 9.74 -7.03 -2.23
C THR A 61 9.27 -5.96 -1.25
N PHE A 62 8.19 -5.25 -1.55
CA PHE A 62 7.47 -4.40 -0.58
C PHE A 62 7.06 -5.18 0.67
N LEU A 63 6.46 -6.37 0.52
CA LEU A 63 6.02 -7.17 1.66
C LEU A 63 7.19 -7.64 2.54
N LEU A 64 8.33 -8.01 1.94
CA LEU A 64 9.53 -8.36 2.70
C LEU A 64 10.11 -7.15 3.45
N PHE A 65 10.22 -6.00 2.78
CA PHE A 65 10.70 -4.78 3.44
C PHE A 65 9.75 -4.28 4.54
N ASP A 66 8.44 -4.47 4.41
CA ASP A 66 7.47 -4.10 5.46
C ASP A 66 7.69 -4.93 6.74
N LEU A 67 7.95 -6.24 6.60
CA LEU A 67 8.31 -7.09 7.74
C LEU A 67 9.63 -6.65 8.39
N GLU A 68 10.63 -6.27 7.59
CA GLU A 68 11.92 -5.79 8.10
C GLU A 68 11.80 -4.43 8.80
N ILE A 69 10.96 -3.53 8.29
CA ILE A 69 10.65 -2.24 8.94
C ILE A 69 9.93 -2.48 10.27
N ALA A 70 8.99 -3.43 10.33
CA ALA A 70 8.33 -3.80 11.57
C ALA A 70 9.34 -4.28 12.65
N LEU A 71 10.40 -4.98 12.24
CA LEU A 71 11.50 -5.38 13.12
C LEU A 71 12.40 -4.21 13.57
N LEU A 72 12.50 -3.15 12.76
CA LEU A 72 13.26 -1.92 13.08
C LEU A 72 12.48 -0.93 13.95
N LEU A 73 11.15 -0.96 13.92
CA LEU A 73 10.28 -0.05 14.69
C LEU A 73 10.56 0.01 16.21
N PRO A 74 10.92 -1.07 16.92
CA PRO A 74 11.21 -1.00 18.36
C PRO A 74 12.58 -0.40 18.72
N LEU A 75 13.42 0.01 17.76
CA LEU A 75 14.74 0.58 18.03
C LEU A 75 14.74 1.76 19.00
N PRO A 76 13.81 2.75 18.94
CA PRO A 76 13.79 3.86 19.88
C PRO A 76 13.62 3.40 21.34
N TRP A 77 12.86 2.33 21.59
CA TRP A 77 12.73 1.75 22.92
C TRP A 77 13.97 0.94 23.30
N ALA A 78 14.56 0.21 22.35
CA ALA A 78 15.78 -0.56 22.58
C ALA A 78 17.00 0.32 22.92
N MET A 79 17.01 1.60 22.53
CA MET A 79 18.04 2.58 22.91
C MET A 79 18.12 2.81 24.42
N GLN A 80 17.07 2.52 25.17
CA GLN A 80 17.03 2.67 26.63
C GLN A 80 17.59 1.44 27.37
N SER A 81 18.05 0.41 26.65
CA SER A 81 18.59 -0.81 27.25
C SER A 81 19.98 -0.62 27.86
N MET A 82 20.30 -1.43 28.87
CA MET A 82 21.63 -1.41 29.52
C MET A 82 22.76 -1.88 28.60
N THR A 83 22.43 -2.53 27.47
CA THR A 83 23.38 -3.13 26.52
C THR A 83 23.36 -2.39 25.18
N ILE A 84 23.57 -1.07 25.20
CA ILE A 84 23.50 -0.21 24.01
C ILE A 84 24.47 -0.63 22.89
N ASN A 85 25.69 -1.04 23.23
CA ASN A 85 26.69 -1.45 22.24
C ASN A 85 26.23 -2.70 21.47
N MET A 86 25.61 -3.66 22.14
CA MET A 86 25.09 -4.88 21.52
C MET A 86 23.87 -4.59 20.65
N MET A 87 22.99 -3.70 21.11
CA MET A 87 21.84 -3.27 20.32
C MET A 87 22.29 -2.59 19.02
N LEU A 88 23.25 -1.66 19.11
CA LEU A 88 23.79 -0.95 17.95
C LEU A 88 24.44 -1.91 16.94
N THR A 89 25.25 -2.86 17.40
CA THR A 89 25.88 -3.83 16.48
C THR A 89 24.85 -4.68 15.75
N ILE A 90 23.82 -5.16 16.46
CA ILE A 90 22.74 -5.95 15.84
C ILE A 90 21.93 -5.09 14.87
N SER A 91 21.59 -3.84 15.21
CA SER A 91 20.83 -2.97 14.33
C SER A 91 21.61 -2.61 13.06
N PHE A 92 22.92 -2.32 13.19
CA PHE A 92 23.76 -2.07 12.02
C PHE A 92 23.91 -3.31 11.15
N LEU A 93 24.07 -4.49 11.75
CA LEU A 93 24.13 -5.75 11.01
C LEU A 93 22.82 -5.99 10.26
N PHE A 94 21.68 -5.79 10.90
CA PHE A 94 20.37 -5.93 10.27
C PHE A 94 20.19 -4.96 9.08
N LEU A 95 20.51 -3.67 9.27
CA LEU A 95 20.46 -2.68 8.19
C LEU A 95 21.41 -3.02 7.04
N SER A 96 22.58 -3.60 7.34
CA SER A 96 23.51 -4.03 6.29
C SER A 96 22.96 -5.18 5.45
N ILE A 97 22.25 -6.14 6.07
CA ILE A 97 21.60 -7.25 5.35
C ILE A 97 20.49 -6.71 4.44
N LEU A 98 19.67 -5.79 4.93
CA LEU A 98 18.61 -5.12 4.16
C LEU A 98 19.20 -4.41 2.94
N GLY A 99 20.28 -3.62 3.14
CA GLY A 99 20.98 -2.93 2.06
C GLY A 99 21.58 -3.88 1.01
N LEU A 100 22.12 -5.02 1.45
CA LEU A 100 22.63 -6.06 0.54
C LEU A 100 21.52 -6.75 -0.24
N GLY A 101 20.37 -7.03 0.38
CA GLY A 101 19.20 -7.59 -0.28
C GLY A 101 18.69 -6.69 -1.41
N LEU A 102 18.56 -5.39 -1.12
CA LEU A 102 18.18 -4.39 -2.12
C LEU A 102 19.21 -4.28 -3.26
N ALA A 103 20.51 -4.26 -2.93
CA ALA A 103 21.57 -4.21 -3.91
C ALA A 103 21.57 -5.44 -4.83
N TYR A 104 21.25 -6.63 -4.29
CA TYR A 104 21.11 -7.85 -5.07
C TYR A 104 19.92 -7.76 -6.04
N GLU A 105 18.75 -7.33 -5.56
CA GLU A 105 17.55 -7.18 -6.39
C GLU A 105 17.77 -6.17 -7.54
N TRP A 106 18.43 -5.05 -7.24
CA TRP A 106 18.82 -4.07 -8.25
C TRP A 106 19.75 -4.70 -9.28
N LYS A 107 20.82 -5.37 -8.85
CA LYS A 107 21.77 -6.02 -9.76
C LYS A 107 21.11 -7.05 -10.67
N GLN A 108 20.07 -7.74 -10.19
CA GLN A 108 19.29 -8.71 -10.97
C GLN A 108 18.23 -8.09 -11.87
N LYS A 109 18.19 -6.75 -11.98
CA LYS A 109 17.23 -6.02 -12.82
C LYS A 109 15.77 -6.25 -12.42
N GLY A 110 15.50 -6.72 -11.19
CA GLY A 110 14.14 -6.88 -10.67
C GLY A 110 13.39 -5.57 -10.61
N LEU A 111 14.13 -4.47 -10.43
CA LEU A 111 13.63 -3.09 -10.38
C LEU A 111 13.79 -2.34 -11.70
N GLU A 112 14.31 -2.96 -12.77
CA GLU A 112 14.44 -2.29 -14.08
C GLU A 112 13.13 -2.34 -14.86
N TRP A 113 12.66 -1.15 -15.22
CA TRP A 113 11.50 -0.98 -16.07
C TRP A 113 12.03 -0.87 -17.49
N THR A 114 11.68 -1.86 -18.31
CA THR A 114 11.78 -1.75 -19.76
C THR A 114 10.46 -1.13 -20.18
N GLU A 115 10.54 0.05 -20.81
CA GLU A 115 9.41 0.60 -21.56
C GLU A 115 8.89 -0.42 -22.59
#